data_AF-A0A415G3J7-F1
#
_entry.id   AF-A0A415G3J7-F1
#
_cell.length_a   1.000
_cell.length_b   1.000
_cell.length_c   1.000
_cell.angle_alpha   90.00
_cell.angle_beta   90.00
_cell.angle_gamma   90.00
#
_symmetry.space_group_name_H-M   'P 1'
#
loop_
_entity.id
_entity.type
_entity.pdbx_description
1 polymer ?
#
loop_
_entity_poly.entity_id
_entity_poly.type
_entity_poly.pdbx_seq_one_letter_code
_entity_poly.pdbx_strand_id
1 'polypeptide(L)'
;MLFVLKQKFYKKEKNIMVQTIKISREEMNFINNLLNLSGDEIYQKYGYKRDETIIHTAKFSNGIEADIKLVICEESPYTEGVLLHDGYELTCTDPDDTYDGEWDFEVNGVKYIVLVEVEN
;
A
#
# COMPACT_ATOMS: atom_id res chain seq x y z
N MET A 1 39.18 12.00 27.87
CA MET A 1 38.06 11.19 28.40
C MET A 1 36.65 11.70 28.00
N LEU A 2 36.50 12.84 27.29
CA LEU A 2 35.18 13.36 26.85
C LEU A 2 34.91 13.27 25.34
N PHE A 3 35.89 12.86 24.51
CA PHE A 3 35.74 12.79 23.05
C PHE A 3 35.22 11.44 22.54
N VAL A 4 35.28 10.38 23.36
CA VAL A 4 34.84 9.03 22.96
C VAL A 4 33.32 8.84 23.16
N LEU A 5 32.67 9.69 23.98
CA LEU A 5 31.24 9.56 24.27
C LEU A 5 30.32 10.27 23.27
N LYS A 6 30.83 11.18 22.42
CA LYS A 6 30.01 11.84 21.39
C LYS A 6 29.74 11.01 20.14
N GLN A 7 30.45 9.88 19.95
CA GLN A 7 30.16 8.94 18.87
C GLN A 7 29.00 7.98 19.20
N LYS A 8 28.44 8.03 20.42
CA LYS A 8 27.31 7.18 20.84
C LYS A 8 25.92 7.77 20.56
N PHE A 9 25.81 8.92 19.91
CA PHE A 9 24.56 9.26 19.22
C PHE A 9 24.53 8.51 17.89
N TYR A 10 24.16 7.24 18.01
CA TYR A 10 23.77 6.34 16.93
C TYR A 10 22.98 7.12 15.88
N LYS A 11 23.60 7.35 14.72
CA LYS A 11 22.85 7.55 13.49
C LYS A 11 22.17 6.20 13.24
N LYS A 12 20.97 6.00 13.79
CA LYS A 12 20.16 4.81 13.54
C LYS A 12 19.88 4.86 12.04
N GLU A 13 20.62 4.08 11.25
CA GLU A 13 20.25 3.85 9.85
C GLU A 13 18.80 3.38 9.90
N LYS A 14 17.89 4.22 9.41
CA LYS A 14 16.52 3.78 9.20
C LYS A 14 16.63 2.68 8.15
N ASN A 15 16.36 1.44 8.55
CA ASN A 15 16.26 0.33 7.60
C ASN A 15 15.00 0.60 6.79
N ILE A 16 15.17 1.22 5.62
CA ILE A 16 14.09 1.53 4.70
C ILE A 16 14.20 0.55 3.54
N MET A 17 13.12 -0.17 3.26
CA MET A 17 12.97 -0.98 2.06
C MET A 17 11.93 -0.32 1.17
N VAL A 18 12.26 -0.13 -0.11
CA VAL A 18 11.39 0.54 -1.07
C VAL A 18 11.12 -0.42 -2.22
N GLN A 19 9.88 -0.53 -2.65
CA GLN A 19 9.48 -1.24 -3.86
C GLN A 19 8.51 -0.39 -4.68
N THR A 20 8.54 -0.58 -6.00
CA THR A 20 7.65 0.13 -6.92
C THR A 20 6.70 -0.87 -7.57
N ILE A 21 5.41 -0.55 -7.55
CA ILE A 21 4.39 -1.20 -8.36
C ILE A 21 4.10 -0.29 -9.54
N LYS A 22 4.22 -0.83 -10.75
CA LYS A 22 3.85 -0.13 -11.97
C LYS A 22 2.52 -0.66 -12.47
N ILE A 23 1.58 0.25 -12.69
CA ILE A 23 0.22 -0.07 -13.12
C ILE A 23 -0.01 0.60 -14.47
N SER A 24 -0.64 -0.11 -15.40
CA SER A 24 -0.95 0.46 -16.71
C SER A 24 -1.85 1.70 -16.57
N ARG A 25 -1.74 2.65 -17.49
CA ARG A 25 -2.60 3.85 -17.48
C ARG A 25 -4.08 3.51 -17.57
N GLU A 26 -4.43 2.49 -18.34
CA GLU A 26 -5.82 2.02 -18.47
C GLU A 26 -6.37 1.51 -17.15
N GLU A 27 -5.59 0.68 -16.44
CA GLU A 27 -5.98 0.13 -15.15
C GLU A 27 -6.03 1.20 -14.05
N MET A 28 -5.05 2.11 -13.97
CA MET A 28 -5.11 3.21 -13.01
C MET A 28 -6.33 4.12 -13.24
N ASN A 29 -6.66 4.41 -14.51
CA ASN A 29 -7.87 5.15 -14.84
C ASN A 29 -9.13 4.39 -14.42
N PHE A 30 -9.14 3.07 -14.57
CA PHE A 30 -10.25 2.23 -14.14
C PHE A 30 -10.41 2.25 -12.61
N ILE A 31 -9.33 2.05 -11.86
CA ILE A 31 -9.32 2.12 -10.39
C ILE A 31 -9.81 3.49 -9.91
N ASN A 32 -9.26 4.59 -10.46
CA ASN A 32 -9.68 5.94 -10.10
C ASN A 32 -11.14 6.19 -10.45
N ASN A 33 -11.65 5.63 -11.55
CA ASN A 33 -13.07 5.69 -11.85
C ASN A 33 -13.91 4.93 -10.82
N LEU A 34 -13.48 3.76 -10.33
CA LEU A 34 -14.20 3.04 -9.28
C LEU A 34 -14.23 3.83 -7.96
N LEU A 35 -13.13 4.46 -7.56
CA LEU A 35 -13.07 5.30 -6.35
C LEU A 35 -14.04 6.50 -6.37
N ASN A 36 -14.45 6.93 -7.55
CA ASN A 36 -15.39 8.04 -7.73
C ASN A 36 -16.88 7.60 -7.84
N LEU A 37 -17.18 6.32 -7.64
CA LEU A 37 -18.53 5.75 -7.70
C LEU A 37 -18.96 5.23 -6.32
N SER A 38 -20.26 5.13 -6.09
CA SER A 38 -20.78 4.37 -4.95
C SER A 38 -20.66 2.86 -5.17
N GLY A 39 -20.74 2.08 -4.08
CA GLY A 39 -20.84 0.63 -4.16
C GLY A 39 -21.96 0.16 -5.07
N ASP A 40 -23.16 0.74 -4.92
CA ASP A 40 -24.33 0.40 -5.73
C ASP A 40 -24.10 0.64 -7.23
N GLU A 41 -23.47 1.75 -7.60
CA GLU A 41 -23.14 2.04 -9.00
C GLU A 41 -22.15 1.02 -9.56
N ILE A 42 -21.16 0.62 -8.74
CA ILE A 42 -20.17 -0.38 -9.11
C ILE A 42 -20.82 -1.75 -9.30
N TYR A 43 -21.71 -2.16 -8.41
CA TYR A 43 -22.44 -3.42 -8.49
C TYR A 43 -23.29 -3.49 -9.77
N GLN A 44 -24.03 -2.43 -10.08
CA GLN A 44 -24.92 -2.40 -11.24
C GLN A 44 -24.16 -2.31 -12.57
N LYS A 45 -23.09 -1.52 -12.62
CA LYS A 45 -22.38 -1.23 -13.88
C LYS A 45 -21.32 -2.28 -14.22
N TYR A 46 -20.62 -2.80 -13.22
CA TYR A 46 -19.47 -3.69 -13.42
C TYR A 46 -19.68 -5.10 -12.87
N GLY A 47 -20.71 -5.32 -12.05
CA GLY A 47 -21.06 -6.65 -11.53
C GLY A 47 -20.19 -7.14 -10.38
N TYR A 48 -19.33 -6.28 -9.81
CA TYR A 48 -18.62 -6.57 -8.56
C TYR A 48 -19.61 -6.78 -7.41
N LYS A 49 -19.09 -7.35 -6.33
CA LYS A 49 -19.84 -7.55 -5.09
C LYS A 49 -19.15 -6.85 -3.93
N ARG A 50 -19.88 -6.75 -2.83
CA ARG A 50 -19.36 -6.29 -1.56
C ARG A 50 -18.12 -7.10 -1.16
N ASP A 51 -17.12 -6.39 -0.65
CA ASP A 51 -15.84 -6.88 -0.17
C ASP A 51 -14.94 -7.49 -1.25
N GLU A 52 -15.29 -7.38 -2.53
CA GLU A 52 -14.37 -7.68 -3.63
C GLU A 52 -13.28 -6.60 -3.72
N THR A 53 -12.08 -7.02 -4.12
CA THR A 53 -10.89 -6.18 -4.09
C THR A 53 -10.10 -6.23 -5.40
N ILE A 54 -9.53 -5.10 -5.80
CA ILE A 54 -8.41 -5.06 -6.77
C ILE A 54 -7.12 -4.94 -5.97
N ILE A 55 -6.19 -5.87 -6.13
CA ILE A 55 -4.97 -5.97 -5.32
C ILE A 55 -3.74 -5.94 -6.22
N HIS A 56 -2.74 -5.16 -5.80
CA HIS A 56 -1.39 -5.22 -6.34
C HIS A 56 -0.39 -5.49 -5.23
N THR A 57 0.49 -6.46 -5.44
CA THR A 57 1.45 -6.93 -4.43
C THR A 57 2.87 -6.47 -4.76
N ALA A 58 3.51 -5.76 -3.83
CA ALA A 58 4.94 -5.55 -3.81
C ALA A 58 5.62 -6.63 -2.97
N LYS A 59 6.74 -7.18 -3.46
CA LYS A 59 7.53 -8.18 -2.72
C LYS A 59 8.88 -7.59 -2.34
N PHE A 60 9.19 -7.59 -1.05
CA PHE A 60 10.48 -7.17 -0.54
C PHE A 60 11.47 -8.35 -0.47
N SER A 61 12.76 -8.05 -0.47
CA SER A 61 13.83 -9.07 -0.53
C SER A 61 13.95 -9.94 0.72
N ASN A 62 13.30 -9.58 1.82
CA ASN A 62 13.26 -10.32 3.08
C ASN A 62 12.04 -11.23 3.23
N GLY A 63 11.26 -11.44 2.17
CA GLY A 63 10.04 -12.28 2.22
C GLY A 63 8.84 -11.58 2.85
N ILE A 64 8.91 -10.27 3.06
CA ILE A 64 7.74 -9.44 3.36
C ILE A 64 7.07 -9.07 2.04
N GLU A 65 5.75 -9.02 2.07
CA GLU A 65 4.91 -8.58 0.95
C GLU A 65 4.06 -7.39 1.41
N ALA A 66 3.67 -6.51 0.49
CA ALA A 66 2.72 -5.46 0.75
C ALA A 66 1.65 -5.46 -0.35
N ASP A 67 0.42 -5.65 0.05
CA ASP A 67 -0.75 -5.55 -0.82
C ASP A 67 -1.31 -4.14 -0.75
N ILE A 68 -1.37 -3.46 -1.89
CA ILE A 68 -2.14 -2.23 -2.05
C ILE A 68 -3.47 -2.64 -2.66
N LYS A 69 -4.59 -2.31 -2.01
CA LYS A 69 -5.90 -2.77 -2.43
C LYS A 69 -6.92 -1.65 -2.52
N LEU A 70 -7.82 -1.80 -3.48
CA LEU A 70 -9.10 -1.12 -3.56
C LEU A 70 -10.11 -2.08 -2.96
N VAL A 71 -10.90 -1.63 -2.00
CA VAL A 71 -11.97 -2.40 -1.37
C VAL A 71 -13.31 -1.83 -1.80
N ILE A 72 -14.13 -2.67 -2.44
CA ILE A 72 -15.46 -2.27 -2.89
C ILE A 72 -16.47 -2.52 -1.77
N CYS A 73 -17.02 -1.45 -1.19
CA CYS A 73 -18.06 -1.52 -0.17
C CYS A 73 -19.34 -0.80 -0.62
N GLU A 74 -20.45 -1.01 0.10
CA GLU A 74 -21.78 -0.48 -0.28
C GLU A 74 -21.81 1.06 -0.34
N GLU A 75 -21.05 1.72 0.52
CA GLU A 75 -20.96 3.19 0.57
C GLU A 75 -20.03 3.71 -0.53
N SER A 76 -18.81 4.09 -0.17
CA SER A 76 -17.77 4.55 -1.07
C SER A 76 -16.58 3.60 -0.97
N PRO A 77 -16.07 3.07 -2.10
CA PRO A 77 -14.84 2.30 -2.09
C PRO A 77 -13.70 3.08 -1.45
N TYR A 78 -12.77 2.36 -0.84
CA TYR A 78 -11.58 2.95 -0.27
C TYR A 78 -10.37 2.12 -0.66
N THR A 79 -9.19 2.67 -0.44
CA THR A 79 -7.93 1.99 -0.63
C THR A 79 -7.27 1.74 0.72
N GLU A 80 -6.49 0.68 0.83
CA GLU A 80 -5.66 0.44 2.01
C GLU A 80 -4.43 -0.38 1.61
N GLY A 81 -3.36 -0.22 2.38
CA GLY A 81 -2.17 -1.04 2.29
C GLY A 81 -2.16 -2.08 3.40
N VAL A 82 -1.71 -3.30 3.10
CA VAL A 82 -1.52 -4.37 4.10
C VAL A 82 -0.14 -4.97 3.95
N LEU A 83 0.64 -4.97 5.02
CA LEU A 83 1.95 -5.61 5.08
C LEU A 83 1.80 -7.05 5.57
N LEU A 84 2.37 -8.00 4.84
CA LEU A 84 2.24 -9.43 5.10
C LEU A 84 3.59 -10.12 5.25
N HIS A 85 3.59 -11.21 6.00
CA HIS A 85 4.67 -12.20 6.03
C HIS A 85 4.09 -13.61 6.01
N ASP A 86 4.49 -14.40 5.02
CA ASP A 86 3.98 -15.78 4.82
C ASP A 86 2.43 -15.86 4.81
N GLY A 87 1.78 -14.86 4.22
CA GLY A 87 0.32 -14.76 4.13
C GLY A 87 -0.39 -14.27 5.40
N TYR A 88 0.35 -13.92 6.45
CA TYR A 88 -0.20 -13.34 7.68
C TYR A 88 0.01 -11.83 7.68
N GLU A 89 -1.05 -11.09 8.00
CA GLU A 89 -0.99 -9.65 8.19
C GLU A 89 -0.10 -9.30 9.39
N LEU A 90 0.80 -8.34 9.18
CA LEU A 90 1.62 -7.72 10.21
C LEU A 90 1.04 -6.38 10.67
N THR A 91 0.56 -5.57 9.73
CA THR A 91 -0.06 -4.26 9.95
C THR A 91 -0.76 -3.80 8.66
N CYS A 92 -1.68 -2.85 8.79
CA CYS A 92 -2.29 -2.13 7.67
C CYS A 92 -2.11 -0.61 7.82
N THR A 93 -2.37 0.13 6.74
CA THR A 93 -2.54 1.59 6.79
C THR A 93 -3.97 1.95 7.21
N ASP A 94 -4.20 3.22 7.52
CA ASP A 94 -5.56 3.76 7.51
C ASP A 94 -6.12 3.73 6.07
N PRO A 95 -7.46 3.70 5.90
CA PRO A 95 -8.10 3.84 4.59
C PRO A 95 -7.78 5.18 3.92
N ASP A 96 -7.62 5.17 2.59
CA ASP A 96 -7.36 6.35 1.76
C ASP A 96 -8.27 6.39 0.52
N ASP A 97 -8.39 7.54 -0.13
CA ASP A 97 -9.18 7.74 -1.36
C ASP A 97 -8.33 7.80 -2.64
N THR A 98 -7.01 7.62 -2.53
CA THR A 98 -6.07 7.54 -3.65
C THR A 98 -5.35 6.19 -3.73
N TYR A 99 -5.20 5.65 -4.95
CA TYR A 99 -4.51 4.37 -5.15
C TYR A 99 -3.01 4.53 -5.45
N ASP A 100 -2.62 5.56 -6.21
CA ASP A 100 -1.23 5.88 -6.52
C ASP A 100 -0.55 6.69 -5.41
N GLY A 101 0.79 6.69 -5.41
CA GLY A 101 1.59 7.43 -4.43
C GLY A 101 2.40 6.54 -3.49
N GLU A 102 2.80 7.13 -2.36
CA GLU A 102 3.63 6.47 -1.34
C GLU A 102 2.75 5.79 -0.29
N TRP A 103 2.88 4.48 -0.16
CA TRP A 103 2.29 3.69 0.90
C TRP A 103 3.37 3.28 1.88
N ASP A 104 3.24 3.68 3.15
CA ASP A 104 4.26 3.43 4.15
C ASP A 104 3.81 2.62 5.36
N PHE A 105 4.72 1.74 5.79
CA PHE A 105 4.52 0.85 6.92
C PHE A 105 5.75 0.86 7.81
N GLU A 106 5.59 0.65 9.12
CA GLU A 106 6.70 0.46 10.05
C GLU A 106 6.45 -0.76 10.95
N VAL A 107 7.34 -1.75 10.87
CA VAL A 107 7.29 -2.95 11.73
C VAL A 107 8.70 -3.26 12.21
N ASN A 108 8.85 -3.52 13.52
CA ASN A 108 10.13 -3.86 14.15
C ASN A 108 11.27 -2.88 13.86
N GLY A 109 10.96 -1.60 13.65
CA GLY A 109 11.92 -0.54 13.35
C GLY A 109 12.47 -0.57 11.91
N VAL A 110 11.83 -1.31 11.01
CA VAL A 110 12.05 -1.29 9.56
C VAL A 110 10.88 -0.54 8.91
N LYS A 111 11.17 0.45 8.06
CA LYS A 111 10.17 1.14 7.25
C LYS A 111 10.07 0.44 5.90
N TYR A 112 8.86 0.07 5.50
CA TYR A 112 8.56 -0.46 4.18
C TYR A 112 7.80 0.60 3.41
N ILE A 113 8.22 0.88 2.19
CA ILE A 113 7.62 1.88 1.33
C ILE A 113 7.25 1.20 0.01
N VAL A 114 6.00 1.31 -0.40
CA VAL A 114 5.55 0.95 -1.74
C VAL A 114 5.22 2.23 -2.50
N LEU A 115 5.87 2.42 -3.64
CA LEU A 115 5.56 3.49 -4.58
C LEU A 115 4.66 2.92 -5.68
N VAL A 116 3.42 3.37 -5.74
CA VAL A 116 2.49 2.99 -6.81
C VAL A 116 2.54 4.08 -7.86
N GLU A 117 2.95 3.70 -9.08
CA GLU A 117 3.17 4.63 -10.18
C GLU A 117 2.50 4.12 -11.46
N VAL A 118 2.04 5.04 -12.31
CA VAL A 118 1.55 4.70 -13.64
C VAL A 118 2.75 4.36 -14.55
N GLU A 119 2.61 3.33 -15.36
CA GLU A 119 3.57 3.01 -16.41
C GLU A 119 3.80 4.21 -17.35
N ASN A 120 5.07 4.42 -17.70
CA ASN A 120 5.49 5.47 -18.64
C ASN A 120 5.16 5.11 -20.08
#